data_AF-A0A968YCS9-F1
#
_entry.id   AF-A0A968YCS9-F1
#
_cell.length_a   1.000
_cell.length_b   1.000
_cell.length_c   1.000
_cell.angle_alpha   90.00
_cell.angle_beta   90.00
_cell.angle_gamma   90.00
#
_symmetry.space_group_name_H-M   'P 1'
#
loop_
_entity.id
_entity.type
_entity.pdbx_description
1 polymer ?
#
loop_
_entity_poly.entity_id
_entity_poly.type
_entity_poly.pdbx_seq_one_letter_code
_entity_poly.pdbx_strand_id
1 'polypeptide(L)'
;MTKLATEQLLYLLYAVAYSAEGSVTKGVVRGHLPEELRKNAEEVYESLCKQNLIRPEKRNRLVLSQLGNETLVSTLTTTEYRFNSQKGPKVLNALLDCFKFASVYPPILSEEMDFDTFTEKLKKIYFEERKHQELRGVVAIHSQEIRQKFSEQNQISQEKLNQYFDLLKVKGKILAMIEKDNELIQWVE
;
A
#
# COMPACT_ATOMS: atom_id res chain seq x y z
N MET A 1 9.53 3.56 -18.78
CA MET A 1 8.97 2.33 -18.19
C MET A 1 8.80 1.30 -19.29
N THR A 2 9.31 0.10 -19.10
CA THR A 2 9.23 -0.97 -20.11
C THR A 2 7.80 -1.51 -20.13
N LYS A 3 7.07 -1.27 -21.22
CA LYS A 3 5.71 -1.80 -21.38
C LYS A 3 5.81 -3.28 -21.74
N LEU A 4 5.21 -4.15 -20.94
CA LEU A 4 5.18 -5.59 -21.25
C LEU A 4 4.25 -5.84 -22.44
N ALA A 5 4.67 -6.74 -23.33
CA ALA A 5 3.76 -7.33 -24.30
C ALA A 5 2.73 -8.22 -23.58
N THR A 6 1.59 -8.49 -24.24
CA THR A 6 0.50 -9.30 -23.66
C THR A 6 0.98 -10.68 -23.23
N GLU A 7 1.83 -11.31 -24.02
CA GLU A 7 2.40 -12.63 -23.76
C GLU A 7 3.30 -12.62 -22.52
N GLN A 8 4.09 -11.56 -22.35
CA GLN A 8 4.94 -11.35 -21.17
C GLN A 8 4.11 -11.08 -19.91
N LEU A 9 3.09 -10.22 -20.03
CA LEU A 9 2.14 -9.94 -18.95
C LEU A 9 1.47 -11.23 -18.47
N LEU A 10 0.93 -12.02 -19.39
CA LEU A 10 0.28 -13.29 -19.07
C LEU A 10 1.29 -14.26 -18.46
N TYR A 11 2.48 -14.43 -19.05
CA TYR A 11 3.50 -15.31 -18.50
C TYR A 11 3.84 -14.97 -17.04
N LEU A 12 4.01 -13.68 -16.71
CA LEU A 12 4.27 -13.23 -15.36
C LEU A 12 3.07 -13.47 -14.41
N LEU A 13 1.84 -13.21 -14.86
CA LEU A 13 0.63 -13.48 -14.06
C LEU A 13 0.49 -14.97 -13.70
N TYR A 14 0.71 -15.86 -14.67
CA TYR A 14 0.71 -17.30 -14.43
C TYR A 14 1.90 -17.71 -13.54
N ALA A 15 3.08 -17.11 -13.72
CA ALA A 15 4.19 -17.38 -12.84
C ALA A 15 3.90 -17.01 -11.38
N VAL A 16 3.23 -15.87 -11.13
CA VAL A 16 2.79 -15.46 -9.79
C VAL A 16 1.71 -16.39 -9.25
N ALA A 17 0.66 -16.66 -10.03
CA ALA A 17 -0.49 -17.45 -9.58
C ALA A 17 -0.14 -18.88 -9.17
N TYR A 18 0.87 -19.48 -9.83
CA TYR A 18 1.30 -20.85 -9.58
C TYR A 18 2.63 -20.94 -8.83
N SER A 19 3.11 -19.83 -8.27
CA SER A 19 4.29 -19.82 -7.42
C SER A 19 3.98 -20.50 -6.08
N ALA A 20 4.63 -21.63 -5.84
CA ALA A 20 4.59 -22.32 -4.56
C ALA A 20 5.91 -22.03 -3.83
N GLU A 21 5.83 -21.52 -2.60
CA GLU A 21 7.02 -21.18 -1.78
C GLU A 21 7.94 -20.13 -2.45
N GLY A 22 7.38 -19.23 -3.26
CA GLY A 22 8.11 -18.11 -3.87
C GLY A 22 8.79 -18.42 -5.20
N SER A 23 8.69 -19.66 -5.72
CA SER A 23 9.15 -20.00 -7.07
C SER A 23 8.18 -20.92 -7.83
N VAL A 24 8.33 -20.98 -9.15
CA VAL A 24 7.51 -21.84 -10.04
C VAL A 24 8.38 -22.49 -11.11
N THR A 25 8.01 -23.66 -11.63
CA THR A 25 8.75 -24.28 -12.74
C THR A 25 8.26 -23.75 -14.09
N LYS A 26 9.15 -23.67 -15.08
CA LYS A 26 8.80 -23.34 -16.48
C LYS A 26 7.65 -24.20 -17.01
N GLY A 27 7.68 -25.50 -16.69
CA GLY A 27 6.68 -26.48 -17.12
C GLY A 27 5.29 -26.19 -16.56
N VAL A 28 5.19 -25.80 -15.28
CA VAL A 28 3.92 -25.43 -14.66
C VAL A 28 3.34 -24.18 -15.30
N VAL A 29 4.16 -23.13 -15.52
CA VAL A 29 3.70 -21.91 -16.19
C VAL A 29 3.21 -22.23 -17.61
N ARG A 30 4.01 -22.97 -18.39
CA ARG A 30 3.65 -23.36 -19.76
C ARG A 30 2.39 -24.22 -19.81
N GLY A 31 2.16 -25.12 -18.86
CA GLY A 31 0.98 -25.98 -18.82
C GLY A 31 -0.32 -25.22 -18.64
N HIS A 32 -0.29 -24.12 -17.88
CA HIS A 32 -1.48 -23.32 -17.57
C HIS A 32 -1.72 -22.17 -18.54
N LEU A 33 -0.72 -21.78 -19.35
CA LEU A 33 -0.91 -20.79 -20.40
C LEU A 33 -1.94 -21.25 -21.45
N PRO A 34 -2.69 -20.30 -22.06
CA PRO A 34 -3.51 -20.55 -23.25
C PRO A 34 -2.72 -21.25 -24.36
N GLU A 35 -3.37 -22.15 -25.11
CA GLU A 35 -2.71 -23.00 -26.10
C GLU A 35 -1.92 -22.22 -27.15
N GLU A 36 -2.42 -21.05 -27.54
CA GLU A 36 -1.79 -20.16 -28.50
C GLU A 36 -0.42 -19.65 -28.00
N LEU A 37 -0.29 -19.47 -26.67
CA LEU A 37 0.90 -18.93 -26.03
C LEU A 37 1.91 -20.01 -25.61
N ARG A 38 1.49 -21.28 -25.55
CA ARG A 38 2.37 -22.40 -25.14
C ARG A 38 3.54 -22.64 -26.08
N LYS A 39 3.41 -22.25 -27.35
CA LYS A 39 4.46 -22.41 -28.37
C LYS A 39 5.61 -21.43 -28.17
N ASN A 40 5.29 -20.19 -27.80
CA ASN A 40 6.27 -19.11 -27.65
C ASN A 40 6.73 -18.93 -26.19
N ALA A 41 6.27 -19.80 -25.27
CA ALA A 41 6.52 -19.68 -23.84
C ALA A 41 8.02 -19.65 -23.48
N GLU A 42 8.87 -20.38 -24.22
CA GLU A 42 10.31 -20.38 -23.98
C GLU A 42 10.96 -19.07 -24.44
N GLU A 43 10.56 -18.52 -25.58
CA GLU A 43 11.04 -17.23 -26.07
C GLU A 43 10.63 -16.08 -25.14
N VAL A 44 9.39 -16.13 -24.64
CA VAL A 44 8.89 -15.19 -23.63
C VAL A 44 9.70 -15.30 -22.34
N TYR A 45 9.99 -16.52 -21.87
CA TYR A 45 10.85 -16.73 -20.71
C TYR A 45 12.23 -16.11 -20.89
N GLU A 46 12.91 -16.41 -22.01
CA GLU A 46 14.26 -15.89 -22.28
C GLU A 46 14.26 -14.36 -22.40
N SER A 47 13.21 -13.78 -22.99
CA SER A 47 13.02 -12.34 -23.06
C SER A 47 12.84 -11.70 -21.67
N LEU A 48 12.05 -12.32 -20.79
CA LEU A 48 11.84 -11.86 -19.41
C LEU A 48 13.13 -11.97 -18.57
N CYS A 49 13.94 -13.01 -18.79
CA CYS A 49 15.25 -13.15 -18.17
C CYS A 49 16.22 -12.05 -18.61
N LYS A 50 16.30 -11.76 -19.93
CA LYS A 50 17.15 -10.69 -20.47
C LYS A 50 16.78 -9.31 -19.92
N GLN A 51 15.50 -9.09 -19.65
CA GLN A 51 14.98 -7.85 -19.04
C GLN A 51 15.14 -7.82 -17.51
N ASN A 52 15.74 -8.85 -16.89
CA ASN A 52 15.87 -9.01 -15.44
C ASN A 52 14.53 -9.01 -14.68
N LEU A 53 13.42 -9.35 -15.34
CA LEU A 53 12.09 -9.40 -14.71
C LEU A 53 11.86 -10.72 -13.96
N ILE A 54 12.51 -11.78 -14.42
CA ILE A 54 12.54 -13.08 -13.73
C ILE A 54 13.99 -13.54 -13.58
N ARG A 55 14.25 -14.26 -12.50
CA ARG A 55 15.56 -14.87 -12.22
C ARG A 55 15.44 -16.38 -12.28
N PRO A 56 16.35 -17.06 -13.00
CA PRO A 56 16.43 -18.52 -12.96
C PRO A 56 16.89 -18.98 -11.58
N GLU A 57 16.27 -20.04 -11.09
CA GLU A 57 16.65 -20.75 -9.87
C GLU A 57 16.98 -22.22 -10.21
N LYS A 58 17.48 -22.97 -9.23
CA LYS A 58 17.82 -24.40 -9.40
C LYS A 58 16.58 -25.20 -9.84
N ARG A 59 16.82 -26.28 -10.60
CA ARG A 59 15.79 -27.23 -11.08
C ARG A 59 14.73 -26.62 -12.02
N ASN A 60 15.13 -25.75 -12.95
CA ASN A 60 14.21 -25.09 -13.91
C ASN A 60 13.08 -24.29 -13.24
N ARG A 61 13.35 -23.81 -12.02
CA ARG A 61 12.46 -22.91 -11.30
C ARG A 61 12.81 -21.46 -11.65
N LEU A 62 11.83 -20.59 -11.50
CA LEU A 62 11.97 -19.16 -11.72
C LEU A 62 11.31 -18.40 -10.58
N VAL A 63 11.88 -17.24 -10.29
CA VAL A 63 11.41 -16.29 -9.28
C VAL A 63 11.25 -14.94 -9.95
N LEU A 64 10.16 -14.23 -9.65
CA LEU A 64 10.02 -12.84 -10.11
C LEU A 64 11.01 -11.95 -9.35
N SER A 65 11.74 -11.12 -10.08
CA SER A 65 12.57 -10.09 -9.45
C SER A 65 11.70 -8.97 -8.90
N GLN A 66 12.28 -8.12 -8.05
CA GLN A 66 11.61 -6.89 -7.62
C GLN A 66 11.19 -6.02 -8.82
N LEU A 67 12.08 -5.84 -9.80
CA LEU A 67 11.77 -5.13 -11.04
C LEU A 67 10.63 -5.79 -11.82
N GLY A 68 10.57 -7.13 -11.83
CA GLY A 68 9.48 -7.90 -12.41
C GLY A 68 8.12 -7.59 -11.77
N ASN A 69 8.07 -7.55 -10.44
CA ASN A 69 6.87 -7.20 -9.69
C ASN A 69 6.44 -5.75 -9.95
N GLU A 70 7.37 -4.79 -9.88
CA GLU A 70 7.09 -3.38 -10.14
C GLU A 70 6.58 -3.15 -11.57
N THR A 71 7.22 -3.79 -12.55
CA THR A 71 6.83 -3.71 -13.97
C THR A 71 5.48 -4.38 -14.21
N LEU A 72 5.20 -5.51 -13.56
CA LEU A 72 3.91 -6.19 -13.65
C LEU A 72 2.79 -5.29 -13.11
N VAL A 73 2.95 -4.72 -11.92
CA VAL A 73 1.98 -3.80 -11.31
C VAL A 73 1.74 -2.58 -12.21
N SER A 74 2.81 -1.94 -12.68
CA SER A 74 2.72 -0.80 -13.61
C SER A 74 2.05 -1.14 -14.93
N THR A 75 2.22 -2.37 -15.43
CA THR A 75 1.54 -2.82 -16.65
C THR A 75 0.06 -3.08 -16.38
N LEU A 76 -0.32 -3.64 -15.23
CA LEU A 76 -1.72 -3.91 -14.90
C LEU A 76 -2.56 -2.64 -14.82
N THR A 77 -1.98 -1.52 -14.41
CA THR A 77 -2.67 -0.21 -14.36
C THR A 77 -2.83 0.45 -15.73
N THR A 78 -2.13 -0.03 -16.76
CA THR A 78 -2.09 0.59 -18.10
C THR A 78 -2.46 -0.36 -19.25
N THR A 79 -2.66 -1.65 -18.97
CA THR A 79 -2.92 -2.67 -20.00
C THR A 79 -4.31 -2.54 -20.60
N GLU A 80 -4.43 -2.69 -21.93
CA GLU A 80 -5.73 -2.77 -22.61
C GLU A 80 -6.25 -4.22 -22.71
N TYR A 81 -5.46 -5.19 -22.23
CA TYR A 81 -5.81 -6.59 -22.30
C TYR A 81 -7.11 -6.90 -21.54
N ARG A 82 -7.97 -7.71 -22.16
CA ARG A 82 -9.16 -8.29 -21.53
C ARG A 82 -9.17 -9.80 -21.74
N PHE A 83 -9.57 -10.51 -20.69
CA PHE A 83 -9.74 -11.96 -20.72
C PHE A 83 -11.04 -12.32 -21.46
N ASN A 84 -10.94 -13.29 -22.38
CA ASN A 84 -12.00 -13.64 -23.33
C ASN A 84 -12.69 -14.96 -22.91
N SER A 85 -13.58 -14.97 -21.89
CA SER A 85 -14.46 -16.13 -21.64
C SER A 85 -15.75 -15.79 -20.87
N GLN A 86 -16.76 -16.66 -20.96
CA GLN A 86 -18.17 -16.32 -20.69
C GLN A 86 -18.54 -16.05 -19.22
N LYS A 87 -17.80 -16.57 -18.20
CA LYS A 87 -18.21 -16.42 -16.78
C LYS A 87 -17.08 -16.01 -15.81
N GLY A 88 -15.94 -16.70 -15.78
CA GLY A 88 -14.82 -16.35 -14.87
C GLY A 88 -14.10 -15.02 -15.20
N PRO A 89 -13.76 -14.79 -16.48
CA PRO A 89 -13.12 -13.56 -16.94
C PRO A 89 -13.86 -12.26 -16.71
N LYS A 90 -15.19 -12.27 -16.52
CA LYS A 90 -15.93 -11.04 -16.21
C LYS A 90 -15.48 -10.41 -14.89
N VAL A 91 -15.27 -11.24 -13.87
CA VAL A 91 -14.78 -10.78 -12.56
C VAL A 91 -13.31 -10.34 -12.66
N LEU A 92 -12.47 -11.09 -13.38
CA LEU A 92 -11.07 -10.72 -13.59
C LEU A 92 -10.92 -9.40 -14.35
N ASN A 93 -11.73 -9.18 -15.39
CA ASN A 93 -11.74 -7.92 -16.14
C ASN A 93 -12.25 -6.77 -15.26
N ALA A 94 -13.28 -6.99 -14.43
CA ALA A 94 -13.74 -6.00 -13.47
C ALA A 94 -12.65 -5.65 -12.44
N LEU A 95 -11.92 -6.64 -11.93
CA LEU A 95 -10.77 -6.41 -11.03
C LEU A 95 -9.65 -5.62 -11.72
N LEU A 96 -9.31 -5.94 -12.97
CA LEU A 96 -8.36 -5.16 -13.76
C LEU A 96 -8.81 -3.71 -13.92
N ASP A 97 -10.08 -3.49 -14.26
CA ASP A 97 -10.63 -2.15 -14.38
C ASP A 97 -10.59 -1.42 -13.02
N CYS A 98 -10.89 -2.09 -11.90
CA CYS A 98 -10.72 -1.53 -10.56
C CYS A 98 -9.26 -1.15 -10.26
N PHE A 99 -8.27 -1.96 -10.64
CA PHE A 99 -6.85 -1.62 -10.46
C PHE A 99 -6.44 -0.40 -11.30
N LYS A 100 -6.97 -0.26 -12.51
CA LYS A 100 -6.77 0.94 -13.33
C LYS A 100 -7.40 2.16 -12.67
N PHE A 101 -8.65 2.06 -12.22
CA PHE A 101 -9.29 3.15 -11.49
C PHE A 101 -8.51 3.53 -10.23
N ALA A 102 -8.08 2.55 -9.43
CA ALA A 102 -7.25 2.74 -8.23
C ALA A 102 -5.82 3.22 -8.53
N SER A 103 -5.42 3.35 -9.79
CA SER A 103 -4.17 4.00 -10.19
C SER A 103 -4.37 5.46 -10.61
N VAL A 104 -5.58 5.83 -11.04
CA VAL A 104 -5.98 7.21 -11.37
C VAL A 104 -6.30 7.98 -10.10
N TYR A 105 -6.96 7.32 -9.16
CA TYR A 105 -6.95 7.78 -7.78
C TYR A 105 -5.62 7.32 -7.21
N PRO A 106 -4.71 8.21 -6.77
CA PRO A 106 -3.62 7.74 -5.94
C PRO A 106 -4.26 6.93 -4.78
N PRO A 107 -3.56 5.93 -4.21
CA PRO A 107 -3.86 5.61 -2.81
C PRO A 107 -3.95 6.95 -2.09
N ILE A 108 -4.77 7.07 -1.05
CA ILE A 108 -4.68 8.25 -0.18
C ILE A 108 -3.30 8.17 0.50
N LEU A 109 -2.25 8.45 -0.27
CA LEU A 109 -1.03 9.14 0.11
C LEU A 109 -1.61 10.45 0.59
N SER A 110 -2.10 10.41 1.83
CA SER A 110 -2.13 11.56 2.71
C SER A 110 -0.90 12.35 2.30
N GLU A 111 -1.10 13.55 1.74
CA GLU A 111 -0.03 14.53 1.70
C GLU A 111 0.68 14.38 3.04
N GLU A 112 1.99 14.12 2.98
CA GLU A 112 2.77 13.90 4.18
C GLU A 112 2.66 15.19 5.00
N MET A 113 1.70 15.23 5.93
CA MET A 113 1.51 16.36 6.81
C MET A 113 2.84 16.51 7.52
N ASP A 114 3.49 17.65 7.33
CA ASP A 114 4.74 17.92 8.00
C ASP A 114 4.48 18.13 9.50
N PHE A 115 5.55 18.05 10.28
CA PHE A 115 5.45 18.11 11.74
C PHE A 115 4.93 19.47 12.25
N ASP A 116 5.19 20.56 11.54
CA ASP A 116 4.79 21.91 11.97
C ASP A 116 3.29 22.10 11.72
N THR A 117 2.80 21.69 10.54
CA THR A 117 1.37 21.62 10.21
C THR A 117 0.62 20.72 11.18
N PHE A 118 1.18 19.55 11.52
CA PHE A 118 0.63 18.66 12.54
C PHE A 118 0.51 19.36 13.90
N THR A 119 1.59 20.04 14.33
CA THR A 119 1.64 20.71 15.63
C THR A 119 0.56 21.79 15.72
N GLU A 120 0.44 22.66 14.71
CA GLU A 120 -0.54 23.75 14.71
C GLU A 120 -1.98 23.23 14.74
N LYS A 121 -2.27 22.20 13.93
CA LYS A 121 -3.61 21.58 13.91
C LYS A 121 -3.93 20.88 15.23
N LEU A 122 -2.98 20.13 15.80
CA LEU A 122 -3.19 19.43 17.07
C LEU A 122 -3.37 20.43 18.21
N LYS A 123 -2.59 21.51 18.21
CA LYS A 123 -2.70 22.62 19.16
C LYS A 123 -4.12 23.21 19.13
N LYS A 124 -4.65 23.47 17.94
CA LYS A 124 -6.02 23.98 17.77
C LYS A 124 -7.07 23.04 18.39
N ILE A 125 -7.01 21.75 18.07
CA ILE A 125 -7.93 20.74 18.63
C ILE A 125 -7.80 20.66 20.16
N TYR A 126 -6.58 20.70 20.68
CA TYR A 126 -6.32 20.68 22.12
C TYR A 126 -6.95 21.86 22.85
N PHE A 127 -6.76 23.09 22.35
CA PHE A 127 -7.32 24.29 23.00
C PHE A 127 -8.84 24.40 22.85
N GLU A 128 -9.40 23.93 21.74
CA GLU A 128 -10.85 23.82 21.57
C GLU A 128 -11.45 22.85 22.61
N GLU A 129 -10.81 21.68 22.79
CA GLU A 129 -11.24 20.71 23.79
C GLU A 129 -11.08 21.24 25.21
N ARG A 130 -9.94 21.87 25.52
CA ARG A 130 -9.69 22.50 26.82
C ARG A 130 -10.78 23.51 27.15
N LYS A 131 -11.12 24.40 26.22
CA LYS A 131 -12.17 25.41 26.41
C LYS A 131 -13.54 24.76 26.66
N HIS A 132 -13.84 23.69 25.93
CA HIS A 132 -15.09 22.96 26.09
C HIS A 132 -15.20 22.24 27.45
N GLN A 133 -14.08 21.71 27.95
CA GLN A 133 -14.00 21.07 29.27
C GLN A 133 -13.97 22.09 30.43
N GLU A 134 -13.32 23.25 30.26
CA GLU A 134 -13.33 24.34 31.24
C GLU A 134 -14.76 24.84 31.52
N LEU A 135 -15.62 24.90 30.49
CA LEU A 135 -17.04 25.22 30.66
C LEU A 135 -17.81 24.21 31.53
N ARG A 136 -17.28 22.98 31.67
CA ARG A 136 -17.85 21.90 32.49
C ARG A 136 -17.21 21.83 33.89
N GLY A 137 -16.22 22.68 34.18
CA GLY A 137 -15.59 22.81 35.49
C GLY A 137 -14.50 21.79 35.83
N VAL A 138 -14.17 20.86 34.92
CA VAL A 138 -13.08 19.89 35.08
C VAL A 138 -12.30 19.81 33.78
N VAL A 139 -10.98 19.98 33.84
CA VAL A 139 -10.07 19.91 32.69
C VAL A 139 -9.20 18.68 32.83
N ALA A 140 -9.48 17.66 32.02
CA ALA A 140 -8.72 16.42 31.94
C ALA A 140 -8.71 15.97 30.48
N ILE A 141 -7.61 16.26 29.77
CA ILE A 141 -7.50 15.99 28.35
C ILE A 141 -6.77 14.67 28.15
N HIS A 142 -7.50 13.66 27.69
CA HIS A 142 -6.95 12.34 27.42
C HIS A 142 -6.22 12.30 26.08
N SER A 143 -5.03 11.71 26.05
CA SER A 143 -4.21 11.61 24.85
C SER A 143 -4.88 10.82 23.74
N GLN A 144 -5.58 9.74 24.11
CA GLN A 144 -6.32 8.88 23.19
C GLN A 144 -7.46 9.64 22.51
N GLU A 145 -8.23 10.43 23.25
CA GLU A 145 -9.35 11.21 22.70
C GLU A 145 -8.87 12.29 21.73
N ILE A 146 -7.78 12.99 22.07
CA ILE A 146 -7.19 14.01 21.18
C ILE A 146 -6.62 13.38 19.91
N ARG A 147 -5.92 12.24 20.02
CA ARG A 147 -5.41 11.50 18.85
C ARG A 147 -6.57 11.02 17.97
N GLN A 148 -7.65 10.54 18.57
CA GLN A 148 -8.84 10.11 17.84
C GLN A 148 -9.49 11.29 17.10
N LYS A 149 -9.78 12.41 17.80
CA LYS A 149 -10.33 13.63 17.18
C LYS A 149 -9.44 14.17 16.06
N PHE A 150 -8.13 14.12 16.24
CA PHE A 150 -7.19 14.51 15.20
C PHE A 150 -7.31 13.61 13.96
N SER A 151 -7.35 12.28 14.16
CA SER A 151 -7.46 11.30 13.07
C SER A 151 -8.79 11.35 12.32
N GLU A 152 -9.88 11.74 12.99
CA GLU A 152 -11.19 11.92 12.36
C GLU A 152 -11.24 13.18 11.48
N GLN A 153 -10.50 14.23 11.85
CA GLN A 153 -10.52 15.52 11.16
C GLN A 153 -9.40 15.69 10.12
N ASN A 154 -8.38 14.84 10.14
CA ASN A 154 -7.20 14.97 9.32
C ASN A 154 -6.78 13.66 8.70
N GLN A 155 -6.31 13.72 7.45
CA GLN A 155 -5.65 12.61 6.80
C GLN A 155 -4.23 12.49 7.39
N ILE A 156 -4.00 11.45 8.19
CA ILE A 156 -2.70 11.05 8.72
C ILE A 156 -2.73 9.55 9.01
N SER A 157 -1.63 8.83 8.77
CA SER A 157 -1.53 7.43 9.17
C SER A 157 -1.37 7.31 10.69
N GLN A 158 -1.85 6.21 11.28
CA GLN A 158 -1.72 5.99 12.73
C GLN A 158 -0.26 5.91 13.19
N GLU A 159 0.60 5.30 12.38
CA GLU A 159 2.04 5.24 12.66
C GLU A 159 2.67 6.63 12.72
N LYS A 160 2.34 7.51 11.75
CA LYS A 160 2.89 8.87 11.69
C LYS A 160 2.32 9.76 12.78
N LEU A 161 1.03 9.62 13.10
CA LEU A 161 0.39 10.26 14.25
C LEU A 161 1.11 9.90 15.56
N ASN A 162 1.40 8.62 15.78
CA ASN A 162 2.11 8.15 16.97
C ASN A 162 3.53 8.71 17.02
N GLN A 163 4.27 8.65 15.92
CA GLN A 163 5.62 9.21 15.82
C GLN A 163 5.65 10.70 16.14
N TYR A 164 4.73 11.49 15.59
CA TYR A 164 4.69 12.93 15.84
C TYR A 164 4.24 13.26 17.25
N PHE A 165 3.33 12.48 17.82
CA PHE A 165 2.91 12.67 19.20
C PHE A 165 4.05 12.37 20.18
N ASP A 166 4.83 11.32 19.94
CA ASP A 166 6.02 11.02 20.72
C ASP A 166 7.08 12.11 20.54
N LEU A 167 7.22 12.66 19.32
CA LEU A 167 8.11 13.79 19.06
C LEU A 167 7.66 15.06 19.81
N LEU A 168 6.35 15.30 20.00
CA LEU A 168 5.86 16.40 20.84
C LEU A 168 6.26 16.23 22.32
N LYS A 169 6.20 15.00 22.84
CA LYS A 169 6.65 14.69 24.21
C LYS A 169 8.15 14.94 24.35
N VAL A 170 8.95 14.42 23.42
CA VAL A 170 10.42 14.57 23.42
C VAL A 170 10.84 16.03 23.28
N LYS A 171 10.16 16.81 22.43
CA LYS A 171 10.41 18.25 22.28
C LYS A 171 9.87 19.10 23.44
N GLY A 172 9.24 18.47 24.45
CA GLY A 172 8.68 19.17 25.60
C GLY A 172 7.49 20.08 25.27
N LYS A 173 6.86 19.92 24.10
CA LYS A 173 5.66 20.70 23.71
C LYS A 173 4.41 20.19 24.43
N ILE A 174 4.41 18.93 24.85
CA ILE A 174 3.35 18.34 25.67
C ILE A 174 3.96 17.58 26.85
N LEU A 175 3.35 17.72 28.01
CA LEU A 175 3.58 16.86 29.18
C LEU A 175 2.53 15.75 29.17
N ALA A 176 2.96 14.51 29.35
CA ALA A 176 2.07 13.37 29.50
C ALA A 176 2.18 12.82 30.92
N MET A 177 1.05 12.67 31.60
CA MET A 177 0.95 12.10 32.94
C MET A 177 0.02 10.88 32.88
N ILE A 178 0.40 9.79 33.54
CA ILE A 178 -0.45 8.60 33.63
C ILE A 178 -1.24 8.68 34.94
N GLU A 179 -2.56 8.75 34.84
CA GLU A 179 -3.46 8.69 35.99
C GLU A 179 -4.47 7.55 35.79
N LYS A 180 -4.43 6.55 36.68
CA LYS A 180 -5.34 5.38 36.65
C LYS A 180 -5.47 4.74 35.26
N ASP A 181 -4.32 4.39 34.68
CA ASP A 181 -4.19 3.78 33.34
C ASP A 181 -4.59 4.65 32.16
N ASN A 182 -4.95 5.93 32.39
CA ASN A 182 -5.24 6.89 31.35
C ASN A 182 -4.11 7.91 31.22
N GLU A 183 -3.59 8.10 30.00
CA GLU A 183 -2.61 9.14 29.71
C GLU A 183 -3.32 10.49 29.52
N LEU A 184 -3.10 11.40 30.46
CA LEU A 184 -3.50 12.79 30.38
C LEU A 184 -2.39 13.61 29.74
N ILE A 185 -2.75 14.58 28.91
CA ILE A 185 -1.81 15.48 28.26
C ILE A 185 -2.07 16.93 28.65
N GLN A 186 -0.99 17.67 28.83
CA GLN A 186 -1.00 19.11 29.00
C GLN A 186 -0.07 19.76 27.98
N TRP A 187 -0.60 20.72 27.22
CA TRP A 187 0.22 21.52 26.31
C TRP A 187 1.08 22.49 27.12
N VAL A 188 2.38 22.55 26.78
CA VAL A 188 3.35 23.47 27.39
C VAL A 188 3.44 24.70 26.52
N GLU A 189 3.14 25.87 27.10
CA GLU A 189 3.26 27.17 26.44
C GLU A 189 4.71 27.68 26.45
#